data_AF-A0A1M4X3S6-F1
#
_entry.id   AF-A0A1M4X3S6-F1
#
_cell.length_a   1.000
_cell.length_b   1.000
_cell.length_c   1.000
_cell.angle_alpha   90.00
_cell.angle_beta   90.00
_cell.angle_gamma   90.00
#
_symmetry.space_group_name_H-M   'P 1'
#
loop_
_entity.id
_entity.type
_entity.pdbx_description
1 polymer ?
#
loop_
_entity_poly.entity_id
_entity_poly.type
_entity_poly.pdbx_seq_one_letter_code
_entity_poly.pdbx_strand_id
1 'polypeptide(L)'
;MSQAIVNEHTTAPVKTVWSPLKLRTAFEIAGAATLSLLAGLPVWIALAGWLSYHTRGSSLRDGAYNLACVVTGLGIGIVAQAAAVKWNPDLGMLAMPAALLLAAAGVWLMNVVTGVSNFRSYLIGVAVVFIAGMDTSLDSYLMLTAAVTVGALAAAVPDLIRQKREPEVER
;
A
#
# COMPACT_ATOMS: atom_id res chain seq x y z
N MET A 1 -33.15 52.42 1.76
CA MET A 1 -34.23 51.43 1.94
C MET A 1 -33.88 50.22 1.08
N SER A 2 -32.89 49.40 1.44
CA SER A 2 -32.94 48.27 2.38
C SER A 2 -34.13 47.34 2.13
N GLN A 3 -33.95 46.39 1.22
CA GLN A 3 -34.75 45.17 1.10
C GLN A 3 -33.76 44.01 1.05
N ALA A 4 -34.00 43.06 1.94
CA ALA A 4 -33.11 42.02 2.38
C ALA A 4 -32.72 41.04 1.25
N ILE A 5 -31.42 40.87 1.04
CA ILE A 5 -30.88 39.66 0.41
C ILE A 5 -30.82 38.60 1.52
N VAL A 6 -31.92 37.88 1.71
CA VAL A 6 -31.93 36.63 2.47
C VAL A 6 -31.31 35.57 1.57
N ASN A 7 -30.00 35.36 1.70
CA ASN A 7 -29.34 34.17 1.17
C ASN A 7 -29.59 33.01 2.13
N GLU A 8 -30.71 32.32 1.94
CA GLU A 8 -30.90 30.98 2.49
C GLU A 8 -29.97 30.02 1.75
N HIS A 9 -28.73 29.88 2.24
CA HIS A 9 -27.97 28.67 2.02
C HIS A 9 -28.61 27.54 2.83
N THR A 10 -29.73 27.02 2.32
CA THR A 10 -30.29 25.73 2.76
C THR A 10 -29.29 24.64 2.37
N THR A 11 -28.30 24.38 3.24
CA THR A 11 -27.50 23.18 3.16
C THR A 11 -28.42 22.01 3.48
N ALA A 12 -28.99 21.40 2.45
CA ALA A 12 -29.67 20.12 2.59
C ALA A 12 -28.78 19.19 3.42
N PRO A 13 -29.29 18.50 4.46
CA PRO A 13 -28.47 17.57 5.21
C PRO A 13 -28.01 16.50 4.22
N VAL A 14 -26.71 16.44 3.97
CA VAL A 14 -26.09 15.32 3.25
C VAL A 14 -26.46 14.09 4.07
N LYS A 15 -27.47 13.34 3.60
CA LYS A 15 -27.79 12.04 4.16
C LYS A 15 -26.57 11.19 3.89
N THR A 16 -25.68 11.10 4.87
CA THR A 16 -24.51 10.23 4.84
C THR A 16 -25.05 8.81 4.79
N VAL A 17 -25.27 8.29 3.60
CA VAL A 17 -25.64 6.90 3.39
C VAL A 17 -24.45 6.09 3.91
N TRP A 18 -24.63 5.46 5.07
CA TRP A 18 -23.70 4.49 5.64
C TRP A 18 -23.69 3.28 4.69
N SER A 19 -22.87 3.37 3.65
CA SER A 19 -22.71 2.26 2.71
C SER A 19 -22.01 1.11 3.44
N PRO A 20 -22.49 -0.14 3.34
CA PRO A 20 -21.87 -1.32 3.98
C PRO A 20 -20.39 -1.50 3.57
N LEU A 21 -20.00 -0.96 2.41
CA LEU A 21 -18.62 -0.87 1.94
C LEU A 21 -17.67 -0.16 2.94
N LYS A 22 -18.14 0.92 3.60
CA LYS A 22 -17.34 1.67 4.59
C LYS A 22 -17.09 0.87 5.86
N LEU A 23 -18.07 0.04 6.26
CA LEU A 23 -17.93 -0.80 7.45
C LEU A 23 -16.89 -1.89 7.22
N ARG A 24 -16.93 -2.55 6.05
CA ARG A 24 -15.96 -3.58 5.66
C ARG A 24 -14.53 -3.05 5.72
N THR A 25 -14.27 -1.91 5.07
CA THR A 25 -12.94 -1.28 5.06
C THR A 25 -12.48 -0.91 6.47
N ALA A 26 -13.37 -0.42 7.34
CA ALA A 26 -13.01 -0.13 8.72
C ALA A 26 -12.57 -1.38 9.50
N PHE A 27 -13.26 -2.52 9.31
CA PHE A 27 -12.87 -3.79 9.91
C PHE A 27 -11.53 -4.31 9.38
N GLU A 28 -11.26 -4.20 8.08
CA GLU A 28 -9.97 -4.60 7.50
C GLU A 28 -8.81 -3.76 8.07
N ILE A 29 -8.99 -2.43 8.16
CA ILE A 29 -8.00 -1.51 8.73
C ILE A 29 -7.75 -1.82 10.21
N ALA A 30 -8.82 -2.00 11.00
CA ALA A 30 -8.71 -2.37 12.41
C ALA A 30 -8.04 -3.74 12.60
N GLY A 31 -8.37 -4.71 11.74
CA GLY A 31 -7.73 -6.02 11.71
C GLY A 31 -6.24 -5.94 11.39
N ALA A 32 -5.85 -5.19 10.36
CA ALA A 32 -4.46 -4.97 9.99
C ALA A 32 -3.67 -4.34 11.16
N ALA A 33 -4.24 -3.31 11.81
CA ALA A 33 -3.62 -2.67 12.97
C ALA A 33 -3.48 -3.64 14.15
N THR A 34 -4.54 -4.39 14.47
CA THR A 34 -4.54 -5.35 15.59
C THR A 34 -3.50 -6.45 15.38
N LEU A 35 -3.46 -7.06 14.19
CA LEU A 35 -2.48 -8.09 13.85
C LEU A 35 -1.05 -7.54 13.88
N SER A 36 -0.84 -6.31 13.43
CA SER A 36 0.48 -5.67 13.47
C SER A 36 0.94 -5.44 14.91
N LEU A 37 0.06 -4.93 15.77
CA LEU A 37 0.37 -4.72 17.19
C LEU A 37 0.70 -6.04 17.90
N LEU A 38 -0.07 -7.10 17.64
CA LEU A 38 0.19 -8.43 18.19
C LEU A 38 1.52 -9.04 17.70
N ALA A 39 1.90 -8.75 16.46
CA ALA A 39 3.15 -9.21 15.86
C ALA A 39 4.36 -8.28 16.17
N GLY A 40 4.16 -7.15 16.86
CA GLY A 40 5.20 -6.14 17.08
C GLY A 40 5.66 -5.40 15.82
N LEU A 41 4.81 -5.35 14.79
CA LEU A 41 5.10 -4.75 13.48
C LEU A 41 4.56 -3.31 13.38
N PRO A 42 5.17 -2.44 12.56
CA PRO A 42 4.71 -1.06 12.42
C PRO A 42 3.35 -1.00 11.72
N VAL A 43 2.34 -0.50 12.43
CA VAL A 43 0.94 -0.42 11.96
C VAL A 43 0.84 0.31 10.62
N TRP A 44 1.56 1.42 10.45
CA TRP A 44 1.50 2.21 9.22
C TRP A 44 1.98 1.44 7.98
N ILE A 45 2.92 0.50 8.14
CA ILE A 45 3.46 -0.33 7.06
C ILE A 45 2.44 -1.41 6.68
N ALA A 46 1.76 -1.99 7.67
CA ALA A 46 0.63 -2.85 7.39
C ALA A 46 -0.51 -2.12 6.68
N LEU A 47 -0.79 -0.85 7.03
CA LEU A 47 -1.76 -0.06 6.27
C LEU A 47 -1.31 0.18 4.82
N ALA A 48 -0.02 0.35 4.56
CA ALA A 48 0.50 0.39 3.19
C ALA A 48 0.27 -0.94 2.44
N GLY A 49 0.45 -2.07 3.13
CA GLY A 49 0.09 -3.40 2.63
C GLY A 49 -1.39 -3.54 2.29
N TRP A 50 -2.28 -3.14 3.20
CA TRP A 50 -3.73 -3.11 2.99
C TRP A 50 -4.12 -2.23 1.79
N LEU A 51 -3.52 -1.04 1.68
CA LEU A 51 -3.77 -0.12 0.56
C LEU A 51 -3.33 -0.76 -0.76
N SER A 52 -2.17 -1.43 -0.75
CA SER A 52 -1.64 -2.07 -1.94
C SER A 52 -2.50 -3.19 -2.47
N TYR A 53 -3.16 -3.96 -1.59
CA TYR A 53 -4.05 -5.05 -1.97
C TYR A 53 -5.15 -4.56 -2.93
N HIS A 54 -5.67 -3.35 -2.70
CA HIS A 54 -6.77 -2.75 -3.46
C HIS A 54 -6.32 -1.98 -4.72
N THR A 55 -5.03 -1.99 -5.05
CA THR A 55 -4.52 -1.21 -6.20
C THR A 55 -4.84 -1.85 -7.56
N ARG A 56 -5.23 -3.12 -7.61
CA ARG A 56 -5.66 -3.80 -8.83
C ARG A 56 -6.68 -4.88 -8.49
N GLY A 57 -7.84 -4.83 -9.16
CA GLY A 57 -8.87 -5.86 -9.07
C GLY A 57 -9.48 -6.01 -7.67
N SER A 58 -10.34 -7.03 -7.53
CA SER A 58 -11.00 -7.39 -6.27
C SER A 58 -11.03 -8.90 -6.07
N SER A 59 -10.03 -9.60 -6.63
CA SER A 59 -9.86 -11.04 -6.50
C SER A 59 -8.64 -11.36 -5.65
N LEU A 60 -8.64 -12.52 -4.97
CA LEU A 60 -7.48 -12.99 -4.20
C LEU A 60 -6.23 -13.14 -5.06
N ARG A 61 -6.41 -13.53 -6.32
CA ARG A 61 -5.33 -13.64 -7.29
C ARG A 61 -4.70 -12.28 -7.58
N ASP A 62 -5.53 -11.26 -7.82
CA ASP A 62 -5.02 -9.89 -8.02
C ASP A 62 -4.35 -9.36 -6.75
N GLY A 63 -4.91 -9.66 -5.58
CA GLY A 63 -4.31 -9.33 -4.29
C GLY A 63 -2.92 -9.92 -4.08
N ALA A 64 -2.73 -11.21 -4.39
CA ALA A 64 -1.44 -11.87 -4.33
C ALA A 64 -0.41 -11.26 -5.30
N TYR A 65 -0.85 -10.91 -6.52
CA TYR A 65 -0.03 -10.17 -7.48
C TYR A 65 0.37 -8.79 -6.97
N ASN A 66 -0.55 -8.06 -6.34
CA ASN A 66 -0.29 -6.75 -5.77
C ASN A 66 0.73 -6.81 -4.64
N LEU A 67 0.62 -7.83 -3.77
CA LEU A 67 1.58 -8.09 -2.70
C LEU A 67 2.98 -8.38 -3.27
N ALA A 68 3.08 -9.26 -4.27
CA ALA A 68 4.36 -9.54 -4.94
C ALA A 68 5.00 -8.27 -5.52
N CYS A 69 4.18 -7.38 -6.12
CA CYS A 69 4.66 -6.09 -6.63
C CYS A 69 5.15 -5.17 -5.49
N VAL A 70 4.43 -5.08 -4.37
CA VAL A 70 4.89 -4.28 -3.22
C VAL A 70 6.20 -4.81 -2.67
N VAL A 71 6.31 -6.11 -2.45
CA VAL A 71 7.51 -6.75 -1.90
C VAL A 71 8.72 -6.53 -2.82
N THR A 72 8.52 -6.63 -4.14
CA THR A 72 9.54 -6.26 -5.12
C THR A 72 9.90 -4.77 -5.03
N GLY A 73 8.91 -3.90 -4.86
CA GLY A 73 9.11 -2.46 -4.63
C GLY A 73 9.93 -2.16 -3.38
N LEU A 74 9.74 -2.90 -2.28
CA LEU A 74 10.58 -2.82 -1.08
C LEU A 74 12.04 -3.16 -1.44
N GLY A 75 12.27 -4.22 -2.22
CA GLY A 75 13.62 -4.59 -2.66
C GLY A 75 14.29 -3.48 -3.48
N ILE A 76 13.56 -2.89 -4.44
CA ILE A 76 14.05 -1.76 -5.24
C ILE A 76 14.38 -0.56 -4.34
N GLY A 77 13.52 -0.25 -3.36
CA GLY A 77 13.73 0.83 -2.41
C GLY A 77 15.02 0.65 -1.60
N ILE A 78 15.29 -0.57 -1.12
CA ILE A 78 16.51 -0.87 -0.36
C ILE A 78 17.76 -0.71 -1.22
N VAL A 79 17.72 -1.22 -2.45
CA VAL A 79 18.82 -1.06 -3.41
C VAL A 79 19.07 0.43 -3.70
N ALA A 80 18.01 1.21 -3.87
CA ALA A 80 18.12 2.65 -4.09
C ALA A 80 18.70 3.39 -2.88
N GLN A 81 18.26 3.10 -1.66
CA GLN A 81 18.86 3.68 -0.45
C GLN A 81 20.34 3.32 -0.31
N ALA A 82 20.72 2.07 -0.59
CA ALA A 82 22.11 1.65 -0.56
C ALA A 82 22.94 2.41 -1.59
N ALA A 83 22.38 2.65 -2.80
CA ALA A 83 23.00 3.48 -3.82
C ALA A 83 23.15 4.94 -3.35
N ALA A 84 22.16 5.51 -2.66
CA ALA A 84 22.25 6.87 -2.12
C ALA A 84 23.42 7.01 -1.14
N VAL A 85 23.58 6.07 -0.21
CA VAL A 85 24.71 6.06 0.74
C VAL A 85 26.04 5.93 0.00
N LYS A 86 26.11 5.01 -0.97
CA LYS A 86 27.32 4.78 -1.76
C LYS A 86 27.73 5.97 -2.62
N TRP A 87 26.76 6.68 -3.20
CA TRP A 87 27.01 7.83 -4.06
C TRP A 87 27.17 9.15 -3.31
N ASN A 88 26.87 9.19 -2.00
CA ASN A 88 26.98 10.40 -1.19
C ASN A 88 28.37 11.07 -1.23
N PRO A 89 29.50 10.34 -1.21
CA PRO A 89 30.83 10.96 -1.32
C PRO A 89 31.06 11.69 -2.65
N ASP A 90 30.51 11.19 -3.75
CA ASP A 90 30.75 11.73 -5.11
C ASP A 90 29.71 12.77 -5.52
N LEU A 91 28.43 12.56 -5.16
CA LEU A 91 27.30 13.37 -5.62
C LEU A 91 26.75 14.33 -4.55
N GLY A 92 27.11 14.15 -3.27
CA GLY A 92 26.59 14.94 -2.16
C GLY A 92 25.06 15.02 -2.17
N MET A 93 24.52 16.25 -2.24
CA MET A 93 23.06 16.50 -2.25
C MET A 93 22.31 15.83 -3.42
N LEU A 94 22.99 15.48 -4.51
CA LEU A 94 22.38 14.82 -5.67
C LEU A 94 22.29 13.29 -5.51
N ALA A 95 22.93 12.70 -4.50
CA ALA A 95 22.91 11.25 -4.29
C ALA A 95 21.48 10.73 -4.07
N MET A 96 20.67 11.46 -3.32
CA MET A 96 19.29 11.08 -3.02
C MET A 96 18.35 11.20 -4.24
N PRO A 97 18.32 12.33 -4.99
CA PRO A 97 17.62 12.39 -6.27
C PRO A 97 18.06 11.31 -7.26
N ALA A 98 19.36 11.02 -7.36
CA ALA A 98 19.89 9.98 -8.24
C ALA A 98 19.38 8.58 -7.83
N ALA A 99 19.34 8.29 -6.53
CA ALA A 99 18.78 7.04 -6.01
C ALA A 99 17.28 6.90 -6.30
N LEU A 100 16.50 7.99 -6.19
CA LEU A 100 15.08 7.98 -6.56
C LEU A 100 14.88 7.76 -8.06
N LEU A 101 15.75 8.31 -8.91
CA LEU A 101 15.74 8.02 -10.34
C LEU A 101 16.06 6.53 -10.61
N LEU A 102 17.04 5.97 -9.92
CA LEU A 102 17.34 4.53 -9.98
C LEU A 102 16.12 3.69 -9.57
N ALA A 103 15.46 4.04 -8.47
CA ALA A 103 14.25 3.35 -8.02
C ALA A 103 13.14 3.44 -9.06
N ALA A 104 12.87 4.62 -9.62
CA ALA A 104 11.86 4.82 -10.65
C ALA A 104 12.17 4.02 -11.93
N ALA A 105 13.43 4.00 -12.37
CA ALA A 105 13.86 3.18 -13.50
C ALA A 105 13.70 1.68 -13.21
N GLY A 106 14.02 1.24 -11.99
CA GLY A 106 13.81 -0.15 -11.54
C GLY A 106 12.34 -0.55 -11.53
N VAL A 107 11.46 0.32 -11.03
CA VAL A 107 10.01 0.11 -11.06
C VAL A 107 9.51 0.01 -12.50
N TRP A 108 9.96 0.91 -13.37
CA TRP A 108 9.59 0.88 -14.79
C TRP A 108 10.07 -0.41 -15.47
N LEU A 109 11.30 -0.84 -15.22
CA LEU A 109 11.85 -2.09 -15.76
C LEU A 109 11.06 -3.31 -15.27
N MET A 110 10.75 -3.40 -13.98
CA MET A 110 9.95 -4.50 -13.44
C MET A 110 8.55 -4.51 -14.05
N ASN A 111 7.95 -3.34 -14.27
CA ASN A 111 6.65 -3.21 -14.90
C ASN A 111 6.63 -3.75 -16.35
N VAL A 112 7.79 -3.77 -17.03
CA VAL A 112 7.95 -4.36 -18.37
C VAL A 112 8.26 -5.87 -18.28
N VAL A 113 9.08 -6.30 -17.33
CA VAL A 113 9.62 -7.67 -17.28
C VAL A 113 8.65 -8.69 -16.66
N THR A 114 7.92 -8.33 -15.61
CA THR A 114 7.21 -9.33 -14.78
C THR A 114 5.90 -9.83 -15.36
N GLY A 115 5.38 -9.21 -16.43
CA GLY A 115 4.06 -9.52 -17.02
C GLY A 115 2.86 -9.21 -16.10
N VAL A 116 3.11 -8.99 -14.81
CA VAL A 116 2.15 -8.63 -13.77
C VAL A 116 2.44 -7.18 -13.37
N SER A 117 2.03 -6.26 -14.24
CA SER A 117 2.27 -4.84 -14.09
C SER A 117 1.34 -4.20 -13.05
N ASN A 118 1.82 -3.92 -11.84
CA ASN A 118 1.15 -3.00 -10.93
C ASN A 118 2.10 -1.91 -10.43
N PHE A 119 2.23 -0.89 -11.28
CA PHE A 119 3.03 0.30 -11.02
C PHE A 119 2.75 0.95 -9.66
N ARG A 120 1.47 1.01 -9.22
CA ARG A 120 1.10 1.61 -7.94
C ARG A 120 1.64 0.81 -6.76
N SER A 121 1.53 -0.51 -6.78
CA SER A 121 2.09 -1.38 -5.74
C SER A 121 3.61 -1.25 -5.64
N TYR A 122 4.31 -1.26 -6.77
CA TYR A 122 5.77 -1.07 -6.76
C TYR A 122 6.16 0.25 -6.09
N LEU A 123 5.49 1.35 -6.45
CA LEU A 123 5.75 2.67 -5.87
C LEU A 123 5.43 2.74 -4.38
N ILE A 124 4.35 2.08 -3.91
CA ILE A 124 4.04 1.99 -2.48
C ILE A 124 5.20 1.32 -1.73
N GLY A 125 5.73 0.21 -2.24
CA GLY A 125 6.89 -0.47 -1.64
C GLY A 125 8.13 0.43 -1.58
N VAL A 126 8.48 1.09 -2.69
CA VAL A 126 9.61 2.03 -2.70
C VAL A 126 9.41 3.16 -1.68
N ALA A 127 8.21 3.76 -1.63
CA ALA A 127 7.90 4.84 -0.71
C ALA A 127 8.00 4.40 0.76
N VAL A 128 7.52 3.19 1.09
CA VAL A 128 7.63 2.62 2.45
C VAL A 128 9.09 2.59 2.91
N VAL A 129 10.01 2.12 2.08
CA VAL A 129 11.44 2.06 2.44
C VAL A 129 12.00 3.45 2.71
N PHE A 130 11.72 4.42 1.84
CA PHE A 130 12.18 5.79 2.00
C PHE A 130 11.59 6.52 3.22
N ILE A 131 10.33 6.26 3.55
CA ILE A 131 9.69 6.83 4.74
C ILE A 131 10.21 6.17 6.01
N ALA A 132 10.45 4.85 5.98
CA ALA A 132 10.93 4.11 7.14
C ALA A 132 12.36 4.53 7.54
N GLY A 133 13.18 4.96 6.58
CA GLY A 133 14.54 5.44 6.84
C GLY A 133 15.43 4.43 7.57
N MET A 134 15.16 3.13 7.39
CA MET A 134 15.86 2.04 8.07
C MET A 134 17.19 1.71 7.39
N ASP A 135 18.07 1.04 8.13
CA ASP A 135 19.34 0.54 7.57
C ASP A 135 19.10 -0.48 6.45
N THR A 136 19.91 -0.39 5.40
CA THR A 136 19.86 -1.31 4.26
C THR A 136 20.37 -2.70 4.67
N SER A 137 19.47 -3.51 5.20
CA SER A 137 19.74 -4.83 5.77
C SER A 137 18.64 -5.84 5.37
N LEU A 138 19.00 -7.12 5.37
CA LEU A 138 18.03 -8.19 5.10
C LEU A 138 16.94 -8.24 6.19
N ASP A 139 17.29 -7.97 7.45
CA ASP A 139 16.33 -7.95 8.56
C ASP A 139 15.28 -6.85 8.38
N SER A 140 15.70 -5.65 7.96
CA SER A 140 14.77 -4.56 7.64
C SER A 140 13.86 -4.95 6.48
N TYR A 141 14.39 -5.57 5.43
CA TYR A 141 13.57 -6.07 4.32
C TYR A 141 12.51 -7.08 4.77
N LEU A 142 12.90 -8.05 5.60
CA LEU A 142 11.99 -9.08 6.10
C LEU A 142 10.93 -8.50 7.04
N MET A 143 11.30 -7.56 7.90
CA MET A 143 10.36 -6.85 8.78
C MET A 143 9.34 -6.04 7.98
N LEU A 144 9.79 -5.28 6.97
CA LEU A 144 8.90 -4.52 6.09
C LEU A 144 7.97 -5.45 5.31
N THR A 145 8.52 -6.54 4.77
CA THR A 145 7.77 -7.57 4.04
C THR A 145 6.70 -8.22 4.91
N ALA A 146 7.04 -8.59 6.15
CA ALA A 146 6.11 -9.14 7.11
C ALA A 146 4.97 -8.15 7.41
N ALA A 147 5.30 -6.88 7.67
CA ALA A 147 4.30 -5.86 7.96
C ALA A 147 3.34 -5.62 6.80
N VAL A 148 3.83 -5.45 5.56
CA VAL A 148 2.94 -5.28 4.39
C VAL A 148 2.10 -6.54 4.12
N THR A 149 2.64 -7.73 4.39
CA THR A 149 1.92 -9.00 4.23
C THR A 149 0.76 -9.11 5.21
N VAL A 150 0.97 -8.75 6.48
CA VAL A 150 -0.10 -8.71 7.49
C VAL A 150 -1.25 -7.79 7.04
N GLY A 151 -0.92 -6.62 6.52
CA GLY A 151 -1.90 -5.69 5.94
C GLY A 151 -2.68 -6.26 4.77
N ALA A 152 -1.98 -6.86 3.81
CA ALA A 152 -2.60 -7.48 2.65
C ALA A 152 -3.48 -8.68 3.02
N LEU A 153 -3.08 -9.48 4.02
CA LEU A 153 -3.89 -10.59 4.54
C LEU A 153 -5.17 -10.10 5.19
N ALA A 154 -5.12 -9.02 5.98
CA ALA A 154 -6.33 -8.42 6.55
C ALA A 154 -7.30 -7.94 5.47
N ALA A 155 -6.79 -7.36 4.37
CA ALA A 155 -7.59 -6.98 3.20
C ALA A 155 -8.21 -8.19 2.47
N ALA A 156 -7.50 -9.33 2.43
CA ALA A 156 -7.93 -10.53 1.72
C ALA A 156 -9.07 -11.29 2.41
N VAL A 157 -9.30 -11.07 3.71
CA VAL A 157 -10.27 -11.84 4.51
C VAL A 157 -11.67 -11.90 3.87
N PRO A 158 -12.28 -10.81 3.41
CA PRO A 158 -13.64 -10.90 2.91
C PRO A 158 -13.71 -11.58 1.53
N ASP A 159 -12.64 -11.50 0.73
CA ASP A 159 -12.56 -12.19 -0.55
C ASP A 159 -12.39 -13.72 -0.34
N LEU A 160 -11.66 -14.13 0.71
CA LEU A 160 -11.59 -15.53 1.16
C LEU A 160 -12.96 -16.06 1.61
N ILE A 161 -13.72 -15.26 2.36
CA ILE A 161 -15.06 -15.62 2.82
C ILE A 161 -16.02 -15.73 1.62
N ARG A 162 -15.91 -14.84 0.63
CA ARG A 162 -16.73 -14.87 -0.59
C ARG A 162 -16.42 -16.12 -1.42
N GLN A 163 -15.15 -16.42 -1.68
CA GLN A 163 -14.74 -17.59 -2.45
C GLN A 163 -15.28 -18.90 -1.85
N LYS A 164 -15.34 -18.99 -0.52
CA LYS A 164 -15.89 -20.17 0.17
C LYS A 164 -17.41 -20.35 0.00
N ARG A 165 -18.16 -19.28 -0.32
CA ARG A 165 -19.63 -19.36 -0.51
C ARG A 165 -20.07 -19.72 -1.93
N GLU A 166 -19.26 -19.42 -2.94
CA GLU A 166 -19.56 -19.77 -4.34
C GLU A 166 -19.62 -21.29 -4.66
N PRO A 167 -18.97 -22.24 -3.95
CA PRO A 167 -19.09 -23.68 -4.23
C PRO A 167 -20.36 -24.37 -3.69
N GLU A 168 -21.24 -23.68 -2.95
CA GLU A 168 -22.40 -24.30 -2.28
C GLU A 168 -23.75 -24.01 -2.98
N VAL A 169 -23.76 -23.13 -3.98
CA VAL A 169 -25.00 -22.74 -4.71
C VAL A 169 -25.22 -23.58 -5.99
N GLU A 170 -24.24 -24.39 -6.40
CA GLU A 170 -24.26 -25.15 -7.66
C GLU A 170 -24.23 -26.69 -7.46
N ARG A 171 -24.86 -27.20 -6.39
CA ARG A 171 -25.10 -28.64 -6.22
C ARG A 171 -26.56 -28.95 -5.91
#